data_AF-A0A5C6MVK4-F1
#
_entry.id   AF-A0A5C6MVK4-F1
#
_cell.length_a   1.000
_cell.length_b   1.000
_cell.length_c   1.000
_cell.angle_alpha   90.00
_cell.angle_beta   90.00
_cell.angle_gamma   90.00
#
_symmetry.space_group_name_H-M   'P 1'
#
loop_
_entity.id
_entity.type
_entity.pdbx_description
1 polymer ?
#
loop_
_entity_poly.entity_id
_entity_poly.type
_entity_poly.pdbx_seq_one_letter_code
_entity_poly.pdbx_strand_id
1 'polypeptide(L)'
;MGCCNSREIKRDWKPLEERSCTDIPWLIIFVLFCIGMACVCGYPIATGAASRLVSGYDSYGNTCGRNNTKINGVTLSGRDMRLNKYVFFLEPCNLDIINRKVLSIALCVSKCPTVELKDYKDLTQFALKNGSQLCSYDIPPTRYSSHWERSSKCPKLPVPPSKSISLFNRCIPVDVTCYAEFTQELVTFVSDNNVLRRVIAGVMASKEIIMALCLLALVLSLIMMVVIRYISKVLVWILTILVIIGSIGGTGVLWWLYVDHRNALDNNSLSIFGKEVVSDNVKALLGCAIVATIFTVILLIVMFILRKRVALTIALFHVAGKVFIKLPLLVVQPLWTLICLMLFWAYWLMVLLFLGVSVAHICLKLLTKSTQAFNRVERSGAGEKRRGEERRRRGEEREERRGEERIEERRGEERRGEDERGEERRGEEEERRGEELSLL
;
A
#
# COMPACT_ATOMS: atom_id res chain seq x y z
N MET A 1 -48.35 -45.16 -60.49
CA MET A 1 -46.95 -44.71 -60.67
C MET A 1 -46.74 -43.49 -59.79
N GLY A 2 -45.80 -43.55 -58.85
CA GLY A 2 -45.50 -42.43 -57.95
C GLY A 2 -44.16 -42.68 -57.26
N CYS A 3 -43.08 -42.24 -57.90
CA CYS A 3 -41.74 -42.24 -57.32
C CYS A 3 -41.40 -40.83 -56.84
N CYS A 4 -41.53 -40.58 -55.54
CA CYS A 4 -40.85 -39.46 -54.87
C CYS A 4 -39.72 -40.04 -54.03
N ASN A 5 -38.52 -40.00 -54.60
CA ASN A 5 -37.28 -40.32 -53.92
C ASN A 5 -36.88 -39.12 -53.06
N SER A 6 -37.33 -39.08 -51.81
CA SER A 6 -36.78 -38.15 -50.81
C SER A 6 -35.35 -38.57 -50.51
N ARG A 7 -34.37 -37.97 -51.19
CA ARG A 7 -32.97 -38.02 -50.76
C ARG A 7 -32.90 -37.41 -49.36
N GLU A 8 -32.62 -38.24 -48.37
CA GLU A 8 -32.14 -37.73 -47.08
C GLU A 8 -30.87 -36.92 -47.34
N ILE A 9 -30.98 -35.60 -47.22
CA ILE A 9 -29.84 -34.70 -47.24
C ILE A 9 -29.06 -35.03 -45.95
N LYS A 10 -27.93 -35.74 -46.10
CA LYS A 10 -26.93 -35.85 -45.04
C LYS A 10 -26.58 -34.43 -44.62
N ARG A 11 -27.04 -34.04 -43.43
CA ARG A 11 -26.69 -32.76 -42.83
C ARG A 11 -25.21 -32.84 -42.47
N ASP A 12 -24.35 -32.32 -43.34
CA ASP A 12 -22.94 -32.20 -43.05
C ASP A 12 -22.79 -31.32 -41.80
N TRP A 13 -22.30 -31.94 -40.72
CA TRP A 13 -22.05 -31.24 -39.46
C TRP A 13 -20.92 -30.24 -39.71
N LYS A 14 -21.28 -28.96 -39.86
CA LYS A 14 -20.33 -27.84 -40.00
C LYS A 14 -20.29 -27.03 -38.70
N PRO A 15 -19.57 -27.48 -37.65
CA PRO A 15 -19.56 -26.88 -36.30
C PRO A 15 -18.95 -25.48 -36.18
N LEU A 16 -18.60 -24.85 -37.30
CA LEU A 16 -17.94 -23.55 -37.36
C LEU A 16 -18.82 -22.46 -38.02
N GLU A 17 -19.95 -22.81 -38.64
CA GLU A 17 -20.75 -21.88 -39.44
C GLU A 17 -21.66 -20.94 -38.61
N GLU A 18 -21.96 -21.30 -37.35
CA GLU A 18 -22.88 -20.55 -36.47
C GLU A 18 -22.23 -20.11 -35.14
N ARG A 19 -21.07 -19.47 -35.17
CA ARG A 19 -20.46 -18.89 -33.95
C ARG A 19 -20.63 -17.38 -33.90
N SER A 20 -21.55 -16.91 -33.06
CA SER A 20 -21.62 -15.50 -32.64
C SER A 20 -20.77 -15.27 -31.38
N CYS A 21 -20.17 -14.09 -31.22
CA CYS A 21 -19.47 -13.73 -29.98
C CYS A 21 -20.45 -13.61 -28.81
N THR A 22 -20.41 -14.58 -27.89
CA THR A 22 -21.31 -14.65 -26.74
C THR A 22 -20.93 -13.68 -25.61
N ASP A 23 -19.73 -13.10 -25.64
CA ASP A 23 -19.12 -12.40 -24.49
C ASP A 23 -18.83 -10.90 -24.71
N ILE A 24 -19.60 -10.22 -25.58
CA ILE A 24 -19.42 -8.77 -25.85
C ILE A 24 -19.56 -7.91 -24.57
N PRO A 25 -20.59 -8.08 -23.71
CA PRO A 25 -20.73 -7.27 -22.50
C PRO A 25 -19.58 -7.47 -21.51
N TRP A 26 -19.13 -8.71 -21.34
CA TRP A 26 -18.01 -9.05 -20.47
C TRP A 26 -16.69 -8.48 -20.97
N LEU A 27 -16.48 -8.48 -22.29
CA LEU A 27 -15.33 -7.84 -22.91
C LEU A 27 -15.29 -6.33 -22.61
N ILE A 28 -16.43 -5.64 -22.68
CA ILE A 28 -16.52 -4.20 -22.36
C ILE A 28 -16.12 -3.94 -20.89
N ILE A 29 -16.66 -4.72 -19.94
CA ILE A 29 -16.33 -4.60 -18.51
C ILE A 29 -14.83 -4.82 -18.28
N PHE A 30 -14.26 -5.85 -18.92
CA PHE A 30 -12.83 -6.14 -18.82
C PHE A 30 -11.97 -4.99 -19.35
N VAL A 31 -12.33 -4.41 -20.50
CA VAL A 31 -11.61 -3.26 -21.08
C VAL A 31 -11.69 -2.04 -20.16
N LEU A 32 -12.86 -1.73 -19.60
CA LEU A 32 -13.02 -0.63 -18.63
C LEU A 32 -12.17 -0.84 -17.38
N PHE A 33 -12.14 -2.07 -16.85
CA PHE A 33 -11.28 -2.43 -15.73
C PHE A 33 -9.79 -2.23 -16.07
N CYS A 34 -9.33 -2.67 -17.24
CA CYS A 34 -7.96 -2.47 -17.70
C CYS A 34 -7.60 -0.98 -17.84
N ILE A 35 -8.53 -0.16 -18.36
CA ILE A 35 -8.34 1.30 -18.45
C ILE A 35 -8.22 1.90 -17.05
N GLY A 36 -9.13 1.54 -16.13
CA GLY A 36 -9.06 1.99 -14.74
C GLY A 36 -7.72 1.65 -14.09
N MET A 37 -7.24 0.42 -14.28
CA MET A 37 -5.94 -0.03 -13.78
C MET A 37 -4.76 0.76 -14.38
N ALA A 38 -4.81 1.06 -15.68
CA ALA A 38 -3.80 1.89 -16.34
C ALA A 38 -3.81 3.33 -15.81
N CYS A 39 -4.98 3.92 -15.57
CA CYS A 39 -5.11 5.25 -14.98
C CYS A 39 -4.54 5.32 -13.56
N VAL A 40 -4.88 4.34 -12.71
CA VAL A 40 -4.42 4.28 -11.31
C VAL A 40 -2.89 4.12 -11.24
N CYS A 41 -2.28 3.36 -12.15
CA CYS A 41 -0.83 3.22 -12.24
C CYS A 41 -0.14 4.44 -12.90
N GLY A 42 -0.78 5.04 -13.90
CA GLY A 42 -0.26 6.23 -14.57
C GLY A 42 -0.16 7.45 -13.66
N TYR A 43 -1.11 7.64 -12.74
CA TYR A 43 -1.14 8.77 -11.81
C TYR A 43 0.14 8.92 -10.95
N PRO A 44 0.59 7.90 -10.17
CA PRO A 44 1.80 8.03 -9.36
C PRO A 44 3.09 8.13 -10.19
N ILE A 45 3.10 7.58 -11.41
CA ILE A 45 4.22 7.73 -12.34
C ILE A 45 4.31 9.18 -12.83
N ALA A 46 3.19 9.76 -13.29
CA ALA A 46 3.12 11.13 -13.78
C ALA A 46 3.44 12.16 -12.70
N THR A 47 3.05 11.91 -11.45
CA THR A 47 3.38 12.78 -10.31
C THR A 47 4.83 12.65 -9.81
N GLY A 48 5.61 11.71 -10.37
CA GLY A 48 7.01 11.49 -10.01
C GLY A 48 7.22 10.71 -8.70
N ALA A 49 6.15 10.22 -8.06
CA ALA A 49 6.25 9.44 -6.82
C ALA A 49 6.99 8.11 -7.01
N ALA A 50 6.83 7.48 -8.19
CA ALA A 50 7.59 6.28 -8.54
C ALA A 50 9.11 6.51 -8.48
N SER A 51 9.58 7.65 -9.02
CA SER A 51 11.01 7.99 -8.97
C SER A 51 11.50 8.26 -7.55
N ARG A 52 10.65 8.75 -6.66
CA ARG A 52 10.99 8.98 -5.25
C ARG A 52 11.08 7.71 -4.43
N LEU A 53 10.31 6.68 -4.79
CA LEU A 53 10.46 5.37 -4.13
C LEU A 53 11.78 4.70 -4.52
N VAL A 54 12.14 4.76 -5.81
CA VAL A 54 13.34 4.11 -6.38
C VAL A 54 14.62 4.87 -6.05
N SER A 55 14.67 6.18 -6.32
CA SER A 55 15.86 7.01 -6.09
C SER A 55 15.95 7.56 -4.68
N GLY A 56 14.84 7.54 -3.93
CA GLY A 56 14.76 8.18 -2.63
C GLY A 56 14.64 9.71 -2.71
N TYR A 57 14.29 10.32 -1.57
CA TYR A 57 14.20 11.76 -1.41
C TYR A 57 14.78 12.18 -0.07
N ASP A 58 15.28 13.41 0.01
CA ASP A 58 15.80 14.01 1.24
C ASP A 58 14.66 14.58 2.12
N SER A 59 14.97 14.99 3.35
CA SER A 59 13.98 15.60 4.25
C SER A 59 13.41 16.95 3.77
N TYR A 60 14.00 17.54 2.72
CA TYR A 60 13.58 18.80 2.13
C TYR A 60 12.75 18.62 0.84
N GLY A 61 12.46 17.37 0.46
CA GLY A 61 11.63 17.01 -0.69
C GLY A 61 12.35 16.96 -2.03
N ASN A 62 13.69 17.07 -2.06
CA ASN A 62 14.50 16.86 -3.26
C ASN A 62 14.65 15.36 -3.51
N THR A 63 14.42 14.95 -4.75
CA THR A 63 14.65 13.57 -5.23
C THR A 63 16.11 13.43 -5.59
N CYS A 64 16.78 12.39 -5.06
CA CYS A 64 18.19 12.15 -5.31
C CYS A 64 18.43 11.71 -6.78
N GLY A 65 19.58 12.08 -7.35
CA GLY A 65 19.94 11.74 -8.73
C GLY A 65 19.17 12.49 -9.83
N ARG A 66 18.37 13.51 -9.49
CA ARG A 66 17.59 14.31 -10.44
C ARG A 66 17.69 15.81 -10.15
N ASN A 67 17.32 16.62 -11.14
CA ASN A 67 17.13 18.05 -10.96
C ASN A 67 15.75 18.30 -10.34
N ASN A 68 15.68 19.10 -9.28
CA ASN A 68 14.44 19.32 -8.53
C ASN A 68 13.91 20.74 -8.73
N THR A 69 12.58 20.87 -8.72
CA THR A 69 11.91 22.17 -8.70
C THR A 69 11.71 22.64 -7.27
N LYS A 70 11.86 23.94 -7.02
CA LYS A 70 11.67 24.54 -5.69
C LYS A 70 10.23 24.37 -5.21
N ILE A 71 10.08 23.92 -3.96
CA ILE A 71 8.80 23.81 -3.27
C ILE A 71 8.58 25.09 -2.46
N ASN A 72 7.41 25.70 -2.63
CA ASN A 72 7.08 26.94 -1.95
C ASN A 72 7.04 26.72 -0.42
N GLY A 73 7.82 27.50 0.33
CA GLY A 73 7.86 27.46 1.80
C GLY A 73 8.96 26.57 2.38
N VAL A 74 9.72 25.85 1.55
CA VAL A 74 10.87 25.03 1.98
C VAL A 74 12.15 25.59 1.38
N THR A 75 13.01 26.17 2.22
CA THR A 75 14.22 26.92 1.80
C THR A 75 15.25 26.06 1.07
N LEU A 76 15.42 24.80 1.49
CA LEU A 76 16.43 23.87 0.98
C LEU A 76 15.94 22.95 -0.15
N SER A 77 14.73 23.20 -0.66
CA SER A 77 14.15 22.48 -1.79
C SER A 77 14.57 23.08 -3.14
N GLY A 78 14.44 22.31 -4.22
CA GLY A 78 14.75 22.73 -5.58
C GLY A 78 16.23 22.76 -5.94
N ARG A 79 17.05 21.98 -5.22
CA ARG A 79 18.48 21.85 -5.51
C ARG A 79 18.74 20.81 -6.60
N ASP A 80 19.78 21.03 -7.40
CA ASP A 80 20.22 20.02 -8.37
C ASP A 80 20.93 18.87 -7.64
N MET A 81 20.34 17.68 -7.69
CA MET A 81 20.85 16.47 -7.04
C MET A 81 21.32 15.41 -8.05
N ARG A 82 21.55 15.76 -9.33
CA ARG A 82 22.02 14.80 -10.37
C ARG A 82 23.24 13.98 -9.95
N LEU A 83 24.20 14.60 -9.25
CA LEU A 83 25.43 13.95 -8.79
C LEU A 83 25.24 13.19 -7.46
N ASN A 84 24.21 13.53 -6.70
CA ASN A 84 23.92 12.98 -5.38
C ASN A 84 22.83 11.92 -5.50
N LYS A 85 23.23 10.70 -5.81
CA LYS A 85 22.30 9.61 -6.14
C LYS A 85 21.78 8.84 -4.94
N TYR A 86 22.51 8.83 -3.82
CA TYR A 86 22.19 7.97 -2.67
C TYR A 86 21.52 8.75 -1.54
N VAL A 87 20.61 8.12 -0.81
CA VAL A 87 20.05 8.68 0.44
C VAL A 87 20.86 8.20 1.64
N PHE A 88 21.31 9.15 2.45
CA PHE A 88 21.97 8.94 3.73
C PHE A 88 21.08 9.42 4.87
N PHE A 89 20.93 8.61 5.91
CA PHE A 89 20.16 8.94 7.11
C PHE A 89 21.13 9.32 8.22
N LEU A 90 20.87 10.45 8.91
CA LEU A 90 21.75 10.93 9.99
C LEU A 90 21.80 9.97 11.18
N GLU A 91 20.69 9.32 11.48
CA GLU A 91 20.56 8.31 12.53
C GLU A 91 19.93 7.04 11.92
N PRO A 92 20.73 6.12 11.38
CA PRO A 92 20.21 4.89 10.78
C PRO A 92 19.78 3.84 11.82
N CYS A 93 20.30 3.92 13.07
CA CYS A 93 20.08 2.90 14.11
C CYS A 93 19.00 3.27 15.16
N ASN A 94 18.75 4.55 15.43
CA ASN A 94 17.73 5.01 16.41
C ASN A 94 16.47 5.51 15.70
N LEU A 95 15.56 4.61 15.33
CA LEU A 95 14.28 4.92 14.69
C LEU A 95 13.13 4.68 15.68
N ASP A 96 12.69 5.71 16.40
CA ASP A 96 11.54 5.65 17.32
C ASP A 96 10.23 5.93 16.56
N ILE A 97 9.50 4.86 16.22
CA ILE A 97 8.24 4.90 15.46
C ILE A 97 7.06 5.23 16.40
N ILE A 98 7.17 4.92 17.69
CA ILE A 98 6.10 5.00 18.70
C ILE A 98 5.74 6.46 19.02
N ASN A 99 6.73 7.36 19.08
CA ASN A 99 6.51 8.80 19.28
C ASN A 99 6.26 9.60 17.99
N ARG A 100 6.11 8.92 16.83
CA ARG A 100 6.00 9.59 15.52
C ARG A 100 7.21 10.49 15.21
N LYS A 101 8.36 10.27 15.86
CA LYS A 101 9.63 10.95 15.60
C LYS A 101 10.36 10.29 14.44
N VAL A 102 9.72 10.26 13.28
CA VAL A 102 10.30 9.76 12.02
C VAL A 102 11.27 10.79 11.40
N LEU A 103 11.97 11.57 12.23
CA LEU A 103 12.68 12.77 11.79
C LEU A 103 14.20 12.63 11.88
N SER A 104 14.75 11.45 11.58
CA SER A 104 16.16 11.42 11.20
C SER A 104 16.27 12.12 9.85
N ILE A 105 17.06 13.20 9.81
CA ILE A 105 17.22 13.97 8.58
C ILE A 105 17.85 13.04 7.55
N ALA A 106 17.25 12.99 6.37
CA ALA A 106 17.73 12.25 5.22
C ALA A 106 18.33 13.26 4.23
N LEU A 107 19.49 12.93 3.68
CA LEU A 107 20.24 13.77 2.74
C LEU A 107 20.61 12.97 1.50
N CYS A 108 20.55 13.61 0.33
CA CYS A 108 21.16 13.08 -0.89
C CYS A 108 22.68 13.26 -0.85
N VAL A 109 23.42 12.17 -1.01
CA VAL A 109 24.89 12.11 -1.07
C VAL A 109 25.38 11.45 -2.37
N SER A 110 26.59 11.81 -2.81
CA SER A 110 27.22 11.22 -4.00
C SER A 110 27.82 9.84 -3.72
N LYS A 111 28.31 9.60 -2.49
CA LYS A 111 28.96 8.35 -2.08
C LYS A 111 28.66 8.03 -0.61
N CYS A 112 28.34 6.78 -0.33
CA CYS A 112 28.15 6.29 1.05
C CYS A 112 29.50 6.11 1.76
N PRO A 113 29.59 6.38 3.08
CA PRO A 113 30.80 6.15 3.85
C PRO A 113 31.05 4.64 4.00
N THR A 114 32.12 4.14 3.38
CA THR A 114 32.51 2.71 3.43
C THR A 114 33.37 2.35 4.63
N VAL A 115 33.89 3.38 5.33
CA VAL A 115 34.72 3.26 6.54
C VAL A 115 34.02 3.99 7.67
N GLU A 116 34.27 3.54 8.89
CA GLU A 116 33.78 4.20 10.09
C GLU A 116 34.37 5.61 10.22
N LEU A 117 33.52 6.61 10.46
CA LEU A 117 33.94 8.00 10.68
C LEU A 117 33.80 8.30 12.17
N LYS A 118 34.92 8.53 12.86
CA LYS A 118 34.96 8.67 14.32
C LYS A 118 34.75 10.10 14.77
N ASP A 119 35.32 11.04 14.03
CA ASP A 119 35.31 12.46 14.38
C ASP A 119 34.70 13.35 13.29
N TYR A 120 34.33 14.58 13.69
CA TYR A 120 33.90 15.63 12.74
C TYR A 120 34.98 16.01 11.72
N LYS A 121 36.26 15.79 12.03
CA LYS A 121 37.37 15.99 11.09
C LYS A 121 37.31 14.98 9.94
N ASP A 122 37.05 13.71 10.26
CA ASP A 122 36.90 12.64 9.27
C ASP A 122 35.69 12.89 8.36
N LEU A 123 34.57 13.35 8.94
CA LEU A 123 33.40 13.80 8.20
C LEU A 123 33.73 14.93 7.21
N THR A 124 34.48 15.93 7.66
CA THR A 124 34.89 17.08 6.84
C THR A 124 35.77 16.63 5.67
N GLN A 125 36.75 15.77 5.95
CA GLN A 125 37.66 15.24 4.94
C GLN A 125 36.91 14.36 3.92
N PHE A 126 35.98 13.53 4.38
CA PHE A 126 35.14 12.73 3.50
C PHE A 126 34.29 13.60 2.56
N ALA A 127 33.68 14.66 3.11
CA ALA A 127 32.83 15.55 2.35
C ALA A 127 33.61 16.34 1.29
N LEU A 128 34.80 16.85 1.62
CA LEU A 128 35.65 17.57 0.67
C LEU A 128 36.24 16.65 -0.39
N LYS A 129 36.66 15.43 -0.02
CA LYS A 129 37.29 14.47 -0.95
C LYS A 129 36.30 13.88 -1.95
N ASN A 130 35.09 13.53 -1.50
CA ASN A 130 34.10 12.83 -2.32
C ASN A 130 32.96 13.73 -2.84
N GLY A 131 32.90 14.98 -2.38
CA GLY A 131 31.78 15.89 -2.68
C GLY A 131 30.45 15.48 -2.04
N SER A 132 30.48 14.63 -1.01
CA SER A 132 29.28 14.14 -0.30
C SER A 132 29.03 14.93 0.98
N GLN A 133 27.92 15.65 1.08
CA GLN A 133 27.58 16.39 2.29
C GLN A 133 26.81 15.49 3.28
N LEU A 134 27.39 15.22 4.45
CA LEU A 134 26.76 14.37 5.48
C LEU A 134 25.99 15.15 6.54
N CYS A 135 26.18 16.47 6.63
CA CYS A 135 25.36 17.36 7.45
C CYS A 135 24.34 18.12 6.59
N SER A 136 23.37 18.77 7.26
CA SER A 136 22.41 19.64 6.61
C SER A 136 23.09 20.61 5.64
N TYR A 137 22.42 20.81 4.51
CA TYR A 137 22.76 21.65 3.38
C TYR A 137 23.02 23.14 3.68
N ASP A 138 22.69 23.61 4.88
CA ASP A 138 23.00 24.96 5.38
C ASP A 138 24.43 25.08 5.90
N ILE A 139 25.04 23.95 6.29
CA ILE A 139 26.34 23.91 6.93
C ILE A 139 27.37 23.51 5.87
N PRO A 140 28.32 24.39 5.51
CA PRO A 140 29.39 24.01 4.60
C PRO A 140 30.35 23.02 5.29
N PRO A 141 31.01 22.11 4.54
CA PRO A 141 31.93 21.12 5.10
C PRO A 141 33.00 21.70 6.03
N THR A 142 33.50 22.90 5.73
CA THR A 142 34.53 23.60 6.53
C THR A 142 34.08 23.99 7.93
N ARG A 143 32.77 24.02 8.20
CA ARG A 143 32.18 24.40 9.50
C ARG A 143 31.57 23.23 10.27
N TYR A 144 31.74 21.98 9.83
CA TYR A 144 31.13 20.83 10.51
C TYR A 144 31.55 20.72 12.00
N SER A 145 32.81 21.03 12.32
CA SER A 145 33.32 20.97 13.69
C SER A 145 32.92 22.16 14.56
N SER A 146 32.80 23.36 13.98
CA SER A 146 32.61 24.62 14.70
C SER A 146 31.16 25.11 14.75
N HIS A 147 30.24 24.46 14.03
CA HIS A 147 28.83 24.86 14.02
C HIS A 147 28.12 24.49 15.34
N TRP A 148 27.36 25.43 15.89
CA TRP A 148 26.64 25.26 17.16
C TRP A 148 25.50 24.23 17.09
N GLU A 149 24.82 24.10 15.95
CA GLU A 149 23.76 23.08 15.71
C GLU A 149 24.28 21.72 15.21
N ARG A 150 25.57 21.39 15.39
CA ARG A 150 26.12 20.12 14.88
C ARG A 150 25.41 18.89 15.44
N SER A 151 24.92 18.93 16.67
CA SER A 151 24.24 17.80 17.32
C SER A 151 22.88 17.43 16.70
N SER A 152 22.21 18.37 16.02
CA SER A 152 20.89 18.16 15.40
C SER A 152 20.94 18.05 13.88
N LYS A 153 21.91 18.73 13.24
CA LYS A 153 22.03 18.83 11.78
C LYS A 153 23.15 17.98 11.17
N CYS A 154 23.93 17.26 11.99
CA CYS A 154 24.95 16.31 11.55
C CYS A 154 24.67 14.92 12.15
N PRO A 155 25.19 13.84 11.54
CA PRO A 155 25.00 12.50 12.05
C PRO A 155 25.67 12.33 13.42
N LYS A 156 25.09 11.45 14.25
CA LYS A 156 25.74 11.04 15.50
C LYS A 156 26.99 10.23 15.18
N LEU A 157 28.06 10.50 15.94
CA LEU A 157 29.35 9.84 15.81
C LEU A 157 29.48 8.70 16.83
N PRO A 158 30.18 7.60 16.51
CA PRO A 158 30.79 7.31 15.21
C PRO A 158 29.74 6.92 14.14
N VAL A 159 29.98 7.31 12.88
CA VAL A 159 29.12 6.89 11.76
C VAL A 159 29.54 5.48 11.33
N PRO A 160 28.64 4.48 11.35
CA PRO A 160 28.98 3.12 10.98
C PRO A 160 29.28 3.00 9.48
N PRO A 161 30.14 2.06 9.07
CA PRO A 161 30.40 1.79 7.66
C PRO A 161 29.11 1.34 6.97
N SER A 162 28.84 1.92 5.81
CA SER A 162 27.63 1.71 5.03
C SER A 162 27.94 1.31 3.58
N LYS A 163 27.08 0.47 3.02
CA LYS A 163 27.13 0.07 1.61
C LYS A 163 25.89 0.57 0.89
N SER A 164 26.08 0.97 -0.36
CA SER A 164 24.98 1.29 -1.27
C SER A 164 24.38 0.00 -1.79
N ILE A 165 23.08 -0.23 -1.57
CA ILE A 165 22.36 -1.33 -2.22
C ILE A 165 21.88 -0.85 -3.59
N SER A 166 22.24 -1.58 -4.65
CA SER A 166 21.95 -1.21 -6.05
C SER A 166 20.46 -1.08 -6.37
N LEU A 167 19.57 -1.65 -5.55
CA LEU A 167 18.12 -1.69 -5.79
C LEU A 167 17.37 -0.44 -5.28
N PHE A 168 17.90 0.27 -4.27
CA PHE A 168 17.18 1.38 -3.62
C PHE A 168 17.96 2.68 -3.47
N ASN A 169 19.18 2.79 -4.00
CA ASN A 169 20.03 3.99 -3.88
C ASN A 169 20.07 4.56 -2.44
N ARG A 170 20.18 3.69 -1.44
CA ARG A 170 20.24 4.05 -0.02
C ARG A 170 21.54 3.56 0.58
N CYS A 171 22.11 4.36 1.48
CA CYS A 171 23.25 3.96 2.30
C CYS A 171 22.73 3.18 3.51
N ILE A 172 23.09 1.90 3.59
CA ILE A 172 22.67 0.99 4.68
C ILE A 172 23.93 0.54 5.43
N PRO A 173 24.01 0.73 6.77
CA PRO A 173 25.06 0.17 7.61
C PRO A 173 25.26 -1.33 7.38
N VAL A 174 26.51 -1.77 7.40
CA VAL A 174 26.88 -3.18 7.20
C VAL A 174 26.55 -4.05 8.41
N ASP A 175 26.56 -3.47 9.61
CA ASP A 175 26.28 -4.17 10.85
C ASP A 175 24.78 -4.38 11.02
N VAL A 176 24.36 -5.65 10.95
CA VAL A 176 22.95 -6.06 11.12
C VAL A 176 22.39 -5.72 12.50
N THR A 177 23.26 -5.51 13.50
CA THR A 177 22.89 -5.08 14.85
C THR A 177 22.30 -3.68 14.89
N CYS A 178 22.68 -2.79 13.97
CA CYS A 178 22.13 -1.43 13.85
C CYS A 178 20.63 -1.41 13.51
N TYR A 179 20.14 -2.42 12.79
CA TYR A 179 18.70 -2.58 12.49
C TYR A 179 18.01 -3.61 13.38
N ALA A 180 18.71 -4.21 14.35
CA ALA A 180 18.09 -5.13 15.28
C ALA A 180 17.04 -4.43 16.17
N GLU A 181 17.26 -3.18 16.57
CA GLU A 181 16.25 -2.37 17.27
C GLU A 181 15.06 -2.01 16.37
N PHE A 182 15.29 -1.72 15.08
CA PHE A 182 14.21 -1.56 14.09
C PHE A 182 13.34 -2.84 13.98
N THR A 183 13.95 -4.03 14.06
CA THR A 183 13.16 -5.26 14.14
C THR A 183 12.44 -5.40 15.47
N GLN A 184 12.93 -4.83 16.57
CA GLN A 184 12.23 -4.84 17.86
C GLN A 184 11.01 -3.90 17.86
N GLU A 185 11.07 -2.73 17.21
CA GLU A 185 9.92 -1.79 17.16
C GLU A 185 8.90 -2.09 16.05
N LEU A 186 9.33 -2.56 14.88
CA LEU A 186 8.39 -3.14 13.91
C LEU A 186 7.74 -4.38 14.50
N VAL A 187 8.49 -5.12 15.34
CA VAL A 187 7.93 -6.14 16.22
C VAL A 187 6.98 -5.51 17.21
N THR A 188 7.24 -4.42 17.95
CA THR A 188 6.26 -3.88 18.93
C THR A 188 4.92 -3.47 18.32
N PHE A 189 4.89 -2.90 17.12
CA PHE A 189 3.63 -2.62 16.39
C PHE A 189 2.94 -3.91 15.91
N VAL A 190 3.72 -4.97 15.68
CA VAL A 190 3.25 -6.34 15.42
C VAL A 190 3.04 -7.15 16.73
N SER A 191 3.52 -6.65 17.88
CA SER A 191 3.77 -7.40 19.13
C SER A 191 2.60 -7.35 20.08
N ASP A 192 1.51 -6.68 19.73
CA ASP A 192 0.24 -7.10 20.30
C ASP A 192 -0.10 -8.54 19.90
N ASN A 193 0.51 -9.05 18.81
CA ASN A 193 0.37 -10.44 18.37
C ASN A 193 1.73 -11.18 18.43
N ASN A 194 2.09 -11.67 19.61
CA ASN A 194 3.21 -12.61 19.85
C ASN A 194 3.27 -13.78 18.84
N VAL A 195 2.12 -14.14 18.26
CA VAL A 195 1.96 -15.13 17.21
C VAL A 195 2.68 -14.73 15.92
N LEU A 196 2.53 -13.49 15.44
CA LEU A 196 3.06 -13.07 14.14
C LEU A 196 4.59 -13.03 14.14
N ARG A 197 5.21 -12.60 15.24
CA ARG A 197 6.68 -12.63 15.41
C ARG A 197 7.24 -14.05 15.33
N ARG A 198 6.58 -15.01 15.99
CA ARG A 198 6.98 -16.43 15.94
C ARG A 198 6.81 -17.01 14.53
N VAL A 199 5.76 -16.61 13.81
CA VAL A 199 5.54 -17.04 12.41
C VAL A 199 6.64 -16.51 11.48
N ILE A 200 6.98 -15.22 11.54
CA ILE A 200 8.01 -14.64 10.66
C ILE A 200 9.39 -15.24 10.94
N ALA A 201 9.77 -15.38 12.20
CA ALA A 201 11.03 -16.01 12.58
C ALA A 201 11.08 -17.48 12.13
N GLY A 202 9.96 -18.20 12.26
CA GLY A 202 9.81 -19.57 11.77
C GLY A 202 9.98 -19.66 10.24
N VAL A 203 9.33 -18.77 9.48
CA VAL A 203 9.43 -18.72 8.01
C VAL A 203 10.86 -18.41 7.56
N MET A 204 11.53 -17.45 8.20
CA MET A 204 12.90 -17.08 7.85
C MET A 204 13.89 -18.21 8.15
N ALA A 205 13.74 -18.92 9.26
CA ALA A 205 14.58 -20.06 9.62
C ALA A 205 14.36 -21.27 8.70
N SER A 206 13.14 -21.48 8.21
CA SER A 206 12.75 -22.67 7.44
C SER A 206 12.54 -22.42 5.93
N LYS A 207 13.01 -21.28 5.41
CA LYS A 207 12.77 -20.87 4.01
C LYS A 207 13.12 -21.93 2.96
N GLU A 208 14.22 -22.66 3.16
CA GLU A 208 14.65 -23.72 2.23
C GLU A 208 13.72 -24.93 2.27
N ILE A 209 13.25 -25.31 3.46
CA ILE A 209 12.32 -26.42 3.67
C ILE A 209 10.95 -26.06 3.08
N ILE A 210 10.48 -24.82 3.28
CA ILE A 210 9.21 -24.35 2.71
C ILE A 210 9.28 -24.38 1.18
N MET A 211 10.35 -23.87 0.58
CA MET A 211 10.54 -23.91 -0.88
C MET A 211 10.58 -25.34 -1.43
N ALA A 212 11.26 -26.25 -0.73
CA ALA A 212 11.29 -27.67 -1.09
C ALA A 212 9.90 -28.32 -0.99
N LEU A 213 9.13 -28.04 0.06
CA LEU A 213 7.77 -28.56 0.24
C LEU A 213 6.80 -28.00 -0.80
N CYS A 214 6.91 -26.71 -1.16
CA CYS A 214 6.12 -26.12 -2.23
C CYS A 214 6.45 -26.76 -3.60
N LEU A 215 7.73 -26.95 -3.91
CA LEU A 215 8.15 -27.62 -5.14
C LEU A 215 7.66 -29.08 -5.16
N LEU A 216 7.80 -29.80 -4.05
CA LEU A 216 7.28 -31.16 -3.90
C LEU A 216 5.76 -31.19 -4.09
N ALA A 217 5.02 -30.25 -3.50
CA ALA A 217 3.57 -30.15 -3.66
C ALA A 217 3.16 -29.86 -5.11
N LEU A 218 3.91 -29.02 -5.84
CA LEU A 218 3.70 -28.78 -7.27
C LEU A 218 3.92 -30.05 -8.09
N VAL A 219 5.02 -30.77 -7.84
CA VAL A 219 5.32 -32.04 -8.52
C VAL A 219 4.26 -33.09 -8.20
N LEU A 220 3.87 -33.23 -6.93
CA LEU A 220 2.82 -34.15 -6.50
C LEU A 220 1.46 -33.77 -7.10
N SER A 221 1.13 -32.48 -7.22
CA SER A 221 -0.10 -32.02 -7.87
C SER A 221 -0.14 -32.43 -9.35
N LEU A 222 0.98 -32.27 -10.07
CA LEU A 222 1.12 -32.72 -11.47
C LEU A 222 0.99 -34.24 -11.59
N ILE A 223 1.65 -34.98 -10.70
CA ILE A 223 1.56 -36.44 -10.64
C ILE A 223 0.11 -36.88 -10.35
N MET A 224 -0.55 -36.30 -9.33
CA MET A 224 -1.93 -36.61 -8.97
C MET A 224 -2.90 -36.32 -10.12
N MET A 225 -2.70 -35.23 -10.86
CA MET A 225 -3.53 -34.91 -12.03
C MET A 225 -3.40 -35.98 -13.14
N VAL A 226 -2.22 -36.58 -13.32
CA VAL A 226 -2.01 -37.71 -14.25
C VAL A 226 -2.59 -39.01 -13.67
N VAL A 227 -2.33 -39.29 -12.41
CA VAL A 227 -2.75 -40.50 -11.68
C VAL A 227 -4.27 -40.59 -11.59
N ILE A 228 -4.97 -39.48 -11.32
CA ILE A 228 -6.45 -39.43 -11.29
C ILE A 228 -7.05 -39.93 -12.60
N ARG A 229 -6.41 -39.73 -13.76
CA ARG A 229 -6.93 -40.25 -15.03
C ARG A 229 -6.83 -41.76 -15.14
N TYR A 230 -5.76 -42.36 -14.61
CA TYR A 230 -5.57 -43.80 -14.61
C TYR A 230 -6.46 -44.48 -13.57
N ILE A 231 -6.55 -43.88 -12.37
CA ILE A 231 -7.39 -44.36 -11.28
C ILE A 231 -8.87 -44.25 -11.65
N SER A 232 -9.29 -43.24 -12.42
CA SER A 232 -10.72 -43.06 -12.79
C SER A 232 -11.33 -44.33 -13.43
N LYS A 233 -10.57 -45.07 -14.26
CA LYS A 233 -11.05 -46.34 -14.82
C LYS A 233 -11.16 -47.42 -13.75
N VAL A 234 -10.13 -47.57 -12.91
CA VAL A 234 -10.08 -48.58 -11.84
C VAL A 234 -11.13 -48.32 -10.77
N LEU A 235 -11.30 -47.05 -10.37
CA LEU A 235 -12.25 -46.56 -9.38
C LEU A 235 -13.70 -46.85 -9.78
N VAL A 236 -14.05 -46.64 -11.06
CA VAL A 236 -15.40 -46.97 -11.55
C VAL A 236 -15.68 -48.48 -11.45
N TRP A 237 -14.71 -49.33 -11.77
CA TRP A 237 -14.86 -50.79 -11.63
C TRP A 237 -14.94 -51.24 -10.17
N ILE A 238 -14.08 -50.72 -9.30
CA ILE A 238 -14.10 -51.03 -7.86
C ILE A 238 -15.44 -50.60 -7.23
N LEU A 239 -15.90 -49.36 -7.49
CA LEU A 239 -17.17 -48.87 -6.96
C LEU A 239 -18.36 -49.70 -7.48
N THR A 240 -18.33 -50.10 -8.76
CA THR A 240 -19.39 -50.95 -9.33
C THR A 240 -19.41 -52.33 -8.66
N ILE A 241 -18.26 -52.98 -8.50
CA ILE A 241 -18.16 -54.29 -7.83
C ILE A 241 -18.59 -54.19 -6.36
N LEU A 242 -18.13 -53.15 -5.66
CA LEU A 242 -18.47 -52.90 -4.25
C LEU A 242 -19.98 -52.72 -4.06
N VAL A 243 -20.63 -51.92 -4.92
CA VAL A 243 -22.09 -51.72 -4.85
C VAL A 243 -22.84 -53.03 -5.10
N ILE A 244 -22.40 -53.85 -6.07
CA ILE A 244 -23.01 -55.15 -6.35
C ILE A 244 -22.87 -56.10 -5.15
N ILE A 245 -21.66 -56.24 -4.61
CA ILE A 245 -21.38 -57.13 -3.47
C ILE A 245 -22.13 -56.64 -2.23
N GLY A 246 -22.09 -55.34 -1.94
CA GLY A 246 -22.78 -54.75 -0.79
C GLY A 246 -24.30 -54.89 -0.88
N SER A 247 -24.87 -54.73 -2.08
CA SER A 247 -26.30 -54.91 -2.33
C SER A 247 -26.74 -56.36 -2.13
N ILE A 248 -26.02 -57.32 -2.70
CA ILE A 248 -26.34 -58.75 -2.57
C ILE A 248 -26.09 -59.22 -1.13
N GLY A 249 -24.97 -58.82 -0.53
CA GLY A 249 -24.60 -59.17 0.84
C GLY A 249 -25.58 -58.61 1.86
N GLY A 250 -25.94 -57.31 1.76
CA GLY A 250 -26.91 -56.69 2.67
C GLY A 250 -28.29 -57.35 2.61
N THR A 251 -28.75 -57.70 1.41
CA THR A 251 -30.02 -58.43 1.23
C THR A 251 -29.93 -59.85 1.78
N GLY A 252 -28.82 -60.55 1.54
CA GLY A 252 -28.58 -61.89 2.08
C GLY A 252 -28.53 -61.93 3.61
N VAL A 253 -27.90 -60.93 4.24
CA VAL A 253 -27.87 -60.80 5.71
C VAL A 253 -29.26 -60.52 6.27
N LEU A 254 -30.06 -59.65 5.64
CA LEU A 254 -31.44 -59.40 6.06
C LEU A 254 -32.30 -60.67 6.00
N TRP A 255 -32.15 -61.47 4.94
CA TRP A 255 -32.85 -62.76 4.82
C TRP A 255 -32.37 -63.78 5.84
N TRP A 256 -31.06 -63.84 6.10
CA TRP A 256 -30.49 -64.69 7.13
C TRP A 256 -31.03 -64.34 8.52
N LEU A 257 -31.04 -63.05 8.88
CA LEU A 257 -31.57 -62.55 10.14
C LEU A 257 -33.08 -62.81 10.27
N TYR A 258 -33.84 -62.71 9.18
CA TYR A 258 -35.26 -63.06 9.18
C TYR A 258 -35.46 -64.56 9.48
N VAL A 259 -34.71 -65.45 8.82
CA VAL A 259 -34.81 -66.90 9.04
C VAL A 259 -34.38 -67.29 10.46
N ASP A 260 -33.29 -66.70 10.95
CA ASP A 260 -32.79 -66.96 12.31
C ASP A 260 -33.80 -66.56 13.39
N HIS A 261 -34.33 -65.33 13.32
CA HIS A 261 -35.36 -64.87 14.25
C HIS A 261 -36.70 -65.61 14.10
N ARG A 262 -37.05 -66.06 12.90
CA ARG A 262 -38.25 -66.87 12.67
C ARG A 262 -38.10 -68.25 13.30
N ASN A 263 -36.95 -68.91 13.12
CA ASN A 263 -36.66 -70.20 13.72
C ASN A 263 -36.58 -70.12 15.25
N ALA A 264 -36.01 -69.03 15.79
CA ALA A 264 -35.99 -68.76 17.23
C ALA A 264 -37.40 -68.57 17.83
N LEU A 265 -38.32 -67.97 17.06
CA LEU A 265 -39.73 -67.82 17.45
C LEU A 265 -40.48 -69.16 17.45
N ASP A 266 -40.25 -70.01 16.44
CA ASP A 266 -40.93 -71.31 16.28
C ASP A 266 -40.40 -72.36 17.29
N ASN A 267 -39.14 -72.29 17.74
CA ASN A 267 -38.52 -73.24 18.68
C ASN A 267 -38.83 -73.00 20.18
N ASN A 268 -39.76 -72.10 20.52
CA ASN A 268 -40.38 -72.00 21.86
C ASN A 268 -39.45 -71.73 23.07
N SER A 269 -38.33 -71.00 22.91
CA SER A 269 -37.39 -70.72 24.02
C SER A 269 -37.60 -69.38 24.76
N LEU A 270 -38.75 -68.71 24.58
CA LEU A 270 -38.94 -67.31 25.02
C LEU A 270 -40.21 -67.09 25.86
N SER A 271 -40.12 -66.22 26.88
CA SER A 271 -41.23 -65.86 27.78
C SER A 271 -42.37 -65.14 27.07
N ILE A 272 -43.60 -65.20 27.60
CA ILE A 272 -44.84 -64.67 26.98
C ILE A 272 -44.69 -63.19 26.56
N PHE A 273 -44.10 -62.35 27.42
CA PHE A 273 -43.87 -60.92 27.13
C PHE A 273 -42.85 -60.69 26.00
N GLY A 274 -41.85 -61.57 25.89
CA GLY A 274 -40.89 -61.48 24.78
C GLY A 274 -41.47 -61.93 23.45
N LYS A 275 -42.46 -62.85 23.43
CA LYS A 275 -43.04 -63.38 22.18
C LYS A 275 -43.76 -62.30 21.38
N GLU A 276 -44.43 -61.37 22.04
CA GLU A 276 -45.10 -60.23 21.38
C GLU A 276 -44.07 -59.31 20.70
N VAL A 277 -43.01 -58.94 21.43
CA VAL A 277 -41.93 -58.08 20.91
C VAL A 277 -41.15 -58.75 19.77
N VAL A 278 -40.83 -60.04 19.89
CA VAL A 278 -40.11 -60.79 18.84
C VAL A 278 -41.00 -61.01 17.61
N SER A 279 -42.30 -61.25 17.79
CA SER A 279 -43.25 -61.41 16.68
C SER A 279 -43.35 -60.14 15.82
N ASP A 280 -43.41 -58.96 16.46
CA ASP A 280 -43.48 -57.69 15.73
C ASP A 280 -42.14 -57.33 15.08
N ASN A 281 -41.01 -57.67 15.71
CA ASN A 281 -39.69 -57.55 15.09
C ASN A 281 -39.53 -58.47 13.86
N VAL A 282 -40.07 -59.69 13.90
CA VAL A 282 -40.05 -60.62 12.75
C VAL A 282 -40.89 -60.09 11.59
N LYS A 283 -42.07 -59.50 11.86
CA LYS A 283 -42.89 -58.84 10.82
C LYS A 283 -42.18 -57.62 10.23
N ALA A 284 -41.52 -56.83 11.06
CA ALA A 284 -40.73 -55.67 10.61
C ALA A 284 -39.51 -56.12 9.77
N LEU A 285 -38.79 -57.16 10.20
CA LEU A 285 -37.67 -57.75 9.46
C LEU A 285 -38.11 -58.33 8.10
N LEU A 286 -39.27 -58.99 8.05
CA LEU A 286 -39.87 -59.45 6.80
C LEU A 286 -40.15 -58.27 5.85
N GLY A 287 -40.79 -57.21 6.35
CA GLY A 287 -41.06 -56.00 5.58
C GLY A 287 -39.78 -55.37 5.04
N CYS A 288 -38.77 -55.19 5.89
CA CYS A 288 -37.47 -54.68 5.49
C CYS A 288 -36.76 -55.57 4.46
N ALA A 289 -36.84 -56.90 4.59
CA ALA A 289 -36.24 -57.85 3.65
C ALA A 289 -36.91 -57.79 2.27
N ILE A 290 -38.24 -57.68 2.21
CA ILE A 290 -39.00 -57.53 0.95
C ILE A 290 -38.70 -56.18 0.28
N VAL A 291 -38.64 -55.10 1.06
CA VAL A 291 -38.30 -53.78 0.52
C VAL A 291 -36.85 -53.77 0.02
N ALA A 292 -35.92 -54.37 0.75
CA ALA A 292 -34.53 -54.50 0.35
C ALA A 292 -34.37 -55.35 -0.92
N THR A 293 -35.10 -56.46 -1.09
CA THR A 293 -35.04 -57.25 -2.34
C THR A 293 -35.56 -56.47 -3.53
N ILE A 294 -36.67 -55.76 -3.40
CA ILE A 294 -37.21 -54.91 -4.49
C ILE A 294 -36.19 -53.83 -4.86
N PHE A 295 -35.64 -53.14 -3.86
CA PHE A 295 -34.65 -52.09 -4.06
C PHE A 295 -33.38 -52.61 -4.73
N THR A 296 -32.87 -53.78 -4.29
CA THR A 296 -31.67 -54.38 -4.88
C THR A 296 -31.90 -54.91 -6.28
N VAL A 297 -33.07 -55.47 -6.60
CA VAL A 297 -33.44 -55.85 -7.97
C VAL A 297 -33.50 -54.62 -8.88
N ILE A 298 -34.11 -53.53 -8.44
CA ILE A 298 -34.16 -52.26 -9.19
C ILE A 298 -32.74 -51.73 -9.41
N LEU A 299 -31.90 -51.67 -8.37
CA LEU A 299 -30.51 -51.22 -8.48
C LEU A 299 -29.70 -52.08 -9.45
N LEU A 300 -29.85 -53.40 -9.42
CA LEU A 300 -29.16 -54.32 -10.34
C LEU A 300 -29.62 -54.15 -11.79
N ILE A 301 -30.92 -53.94 -12.02
CA ILE A 301 -31.46 -53.63 -13.36
C ILE A 301 -30.90 -52.30 -13.88
N VAL A 302 -30.90 -51.26 -13.04
CA VAL A 302 -30.31 -49.96 -13.39
C VAL A 302 -28.81 -50.11 -13.69
N MET A 303 -28.05 -50.83 -12.85
CA MET A 303 -26.62 -51.11 -13.10
C MET A 303 -26.40 -51.87 -14.42
N PHE A 304 -27.27 -52.83 -14.74
CA PHE A 304 -27.21 -53.58 -15.99
C PHE A 304 -27.44 -52.69 -17.22
N ILE A 305 -28.44 -51.80 -17.16
CA ILE A 305 -28.72 -50.82 -18.22
C ILE A 305 -27.56 -49.81 -18.34
N LEU A 306 -27.06 -49.33 -17.21
CA LEU A 306 -25.95 -48.37 -17.15
C LEU A 306 -24.62 -48.98 -17.58
N ARG A 307 -24.45 -50.31 -17.63
CA ARG A 307 -23.22 -50.97 -18.10
C ARG A 307 -22.77 -50.47 -19.47
N LYS A 308 -23.70 -50.25 -20.40
CA LYS A 308 -23.41 -49.68 -21.73
C LYS A 308 -22.94 -48.23 -21.64
N ARG A 309 -23.53 -47.44 -20.75
CA ARG A 309 -23.16 -46.04 -20.49
C ARG A 309 -21.79 -45.94 -19.79
N VAL A 310 -21.52 -46.79 -18.81
CA VAL A 310 -20.23 -46.86 -18.09
C VAL A 310 -19.10 -47.21 -19.05
N ALA A 311 -19.31 -48.16 -19.98
CA ALA A 311 -18.33 -48.47 -21.01
C ALA A 311 -18.03 -47.26 -21.93
N LEU A 312 -19.07 -46.50 -22.32
CA LEU A 312 -18.93 -45.27 -23.09
C LEU A 312 -18.17 -44.18 -22.31
N THR A 313 -18.51 -43.97 -21.04
CA THR A 313 -17.83 -42.98 -20.19
C THR A 313 -16.36 -43.33 -19.95
N ILE A 314 -16.04 -44.62 -19.75
CA ILE A 314 -14.65 -45.09 -19.65
C ILE A 314 -13.89 -44.85 -20.96
N ALA A 315 -14.53 -45.11 -22.11
CA ALA A 315 -13.94 -44.81 -23.41
C ALA A 315 -13.69 -43.31 -23.59
N LEU A 316 -14.64 -42.46 -23.16
CA LEU A 316 -14.49 -41.00 -23.17
C LEU A 316 -13.32 -40.53 -22.32
N PHE A 317 -13.18 -41.02 -21.08
CA PHE A 317 -12.06 -40.67 -20.20
C PHE A 317 -10.71 -41.15 -20.75
N HIS A 318 -10.68 -42.33 -21.36
CA HIS A 318 -9.47 -42.85 -22.01
C HIS A 318 -9.07 -42.00 -23.22
N VAL A 319 -10.04 -41.60 -24.06
CA VAL A 319 -9.80 -40.72 -25.22
C VAL A 319 -9.39 -39.32 -24.76
N ALA A 320 -10.08 -38.74 -23.77
CA ALA A 320 -9.69 -37.48 -23.16
C ALA A 320 -8.26 -37.54 -22.63
N GLY A 321 -7.88 -38.63 -21.93
CA GLY A 321 -6.52 -38.88 -21.46
C GLY A 321 -5.47 -38.86 -22.58
N LYS A 322 -5.75 -39.50 -23.72
CA LYS A 322 -4.88 -39.44 -24.92
C LYS A 322 -4.76 -38.01 -25.47
N VAL A 323 -5.88 -37.28 -25.52
CA VAL A 323 -5.92 -35.89 -26.02
C VAL A 323 -5.09 -34.97 -25.13
N PHE A 324 -5.15 -35.12 -23.81
CA PHE A 324 -4.34 -34.32 -22.89
C PHE A 324 -2.83 -34.59 -22.98
N ILE A 325 -2.41 -35.81 -23.35
CA ILE A 325 -0.99 -36.11 -23.63
C ILE A 325 -0.54 -35.40 -24.91
N LYS A 326 -1.44 -35.25 -25.90
CA LYS A 326 -1.16 -34.54 -27.15
C LYS A 326 -1.26 -33.01 -27.01
N LEU A 327 -1.97 -32.52 -25.99
CA LEU A 327 -2.16 -31.09 -25.70
C LEU A 327 -1.62 -30.75 -24.29
N PRO A 328 -0.29 -30.80 -24.09
CA PRO A 328 0.32 -30.58 -22.77
C PRO A 328 0.07 -29.16 -22.23
N LEU A 329 -0.23 -28.19 -23.10
CA LEU A 329 -0.55 -26.82 -22.70
C LEU A 329 -1.79 -26.71 -21.80
N LEU A 330 -2.76 -27.65 -21.87
CA LEU A 330 -3.90 -27.64 -20.95
C LEU A 330 -3.50 -27.94 -19.49
N VAL A 331 -2.39 -28.67 -19.28
CA VAL A 331 -1.86 -28.95 -17.94
C VAL A 331 -1.13 -27.74 -17.37
N VAL A 332 -0.55 -26.90 -18.24
CA VAL A 332 0.14 -25.67 -17.86
C VAL A 332 -0.85 -24.55 -17.51
N GLN A 333 -2.12 -24.64 -17.97
CA GLN A 333 -3.16 -23.65 -17.69
C GLN A 333 -3.30 -23.28 -16.19
N PRO A 334 -3.45 -24.20 -15.22
CA PRO A 334 -3.52 -23.85 -13.80
C PRO A 334 -2.24 -23.17 -13.26
N LEU A 335 -1.06 -23.58 -13.74
CA LEU A 335 0.21 -22.93 -13.36
C LEU A 335 0.31 -21.52 -13.92
N TRP A 336 -0.08 -21.35 -15.18
CA TRP A 336 -0.14 -20.05 -15.83
C TRP A 336 -1.09 -19.10 -15.09
N THR A 337 -2.28 -19.58 -14.70
CA THR A 337 -3.22 -18.77 -13.91
C THR A 337 -2.68 -18.38 -12.54
N LEU A 338 -1.93 -19.26 -11.87
CA LEU A 338 -1.28 -18.96 -10.59
C LEU A 338 -0.21 -17.87 -10.77
N ILE A 339 0.63 -17.98 -11.80
CA ILE A 339 1.66 -16.98 -12.12
C ILE A 339 1.01 -15.63 -12.45
N CYS A 340 -0.02 -15.61 -13.29
CA CYS A 340 -0.76 -14.38 -13.60
C CYS A 340 -1.38 -13.75 -12.34
N LEU A 341 -1.96 -14.55 -11.44
CA LEU A 341 -2.53 -14.07 -10.18
C LEU A 341 -1.46 -13.49 -9.25
N MET A 342 -0.30 -14.14 -9.13
CA MET A 342 0.83 -13.66 -8.35
C MET A 342 1.39 -12.34 -8.90
N LEU A 343 1.56 -12.24 -10.23
CA LEU A 343 1.98 -11.01 -10.89
C LEU A 343 0.95 -9.88 -10.73
N PHE A 344 -0.35 -10.21 -10.79
CA PHE A 344 -1.42 -9.24 -10.56
C PHE A 344 -1.40 -8.70 -9.14
N TRP A 345 -1.23 -9.56 -8.13
CA TRP A 345 -1.07 -9.13 -6.74
C TRP A 345 0.19 -8.30 -6.52
N ALA A 346 1.32 -8.71 -7.09
CA ALA A 346 2.57 -7.95 -7.02
C ALA A 346 2.43 -6.56 -7.67
N TYR A 347 1.79 -6.48 -8.85
CA TYR A 347 1.45 -5.22 -9.52
C TYR A 347 0.59 -4.33 -8.61
N TRP A 348 -0.48 -4.89 -8.02
CA TRP A 348 -1.36 -4.16 -7.12
C TRP A 348 -0.63 -3.60 -5.89
N LEU A 349 0.21 -4.40 -5.25
CA LEU A 349 1.03 -3.97 -4.13
C LEU A 349 1.98 -2.83 -4.53
N MET A 350 2.62 -2.93 -5.70
CA MET A 350 3.48 -1.86 -6.22
C MET A 350 2.71 -0.57 -6.47
N VAL A 351 1.52 -0.65 -7.06
CA VAL A 351 0.66 0.52 -7.29
C VAL A 351 0.21 1.16 -5.97
N LEU A 352 -0.18 0.35 -4.97
CA LEU A 352 -0.53 0.84 -3.64
C LEU A 352 0.63 1.57 -2.95
N LEU A 353 1.85 1.02 -3.05
CA LEU A 353 3.06 1.66 -2.52
C LEU A 353 3.31 3.00 -3.21
N PHE A 354 3.23 3.04 -4.54
CA PHE A 354 3.40 4.27 -5.31
C PHE A 354 2.33 5.33 -4.98
N LEU A 355 1.08 4.93 -4.79
CA LEU A 355 0.00 5.82 -4.35
C LEU A 355 0.24 6.37 -2.94
N GLY A 356 0.67 5.52 -2.00
CA GLY A 356 0.99 5.96 -0.63
C GLY A 356 2.05 7.06 -0.59
N VAL A 357 3.12 6.91 -1.38
CA VAL A 357 4.17 7.94 -1.53
C VAL A 357 3.62 9.22 -2.18
N SER A 358 2.73 9.07 -3.16
CA SER A 358 2.09 10.21 -3.83
C SER A 358 1.25 11.03 -2.86
N VAL A 359 0.42 10.37 -2.04
CA VAL A 359 -0.46 11.01 -1.06
C VAL A 359 0.34 11.77 -0.01
N ALA A 360 1.43 11.19 0.51
CA ALA A 360 2.30 11.87 1.48
C ALA A 360 2.89 13.17 0.90
N HIS A 361 3.35 13.13 -0.34
CA HIS A 361 3.89 14.33 -1.00
C HIS A 361 2.81 15.38 -1.30
N ILE A 362 1.62 14.97 -1.73
CA ILE A 362 0.49 15.88 -1.94
C ILE A 362 0.09 16.55 -0.62
N CYS A 363 0.02 15.78 0.46
CA CYS A 363 -0.26 16.29 1.80
C CYS A 363 0.79 17.33 2.23
N LEU A 364 2.08 17.07 2.02
CA LEU A 364 3.15 18.03 2.30
C LEU A 364 2.99 19.33 1.49
N LYS A 365 2.63 19.24 0.21
CA LYS A 365 2.34 20.41 -0.63
C LYS A 365 1.10 21.20 -0.18
N LEU A 366 0.07 20.52 0.32
CA LEU A 366 -1.14 21.16 0.84
C LEU A 366 -0.86 21.84 2.19
N LEU A 367 -0.16 21.19 3.11
CA LEU A 367 0.24 21.74 4.40
C LEU A 367 1.17 22.96 4.24
N THR A 368 2.10 22.92 3.28
CA THR A 368 2.95 24.09 3.00
C THR A 368 2.15 25.24 2.40
N LYS A 369 1.21 24.96 1.48
CA LYS A 369 0.30 25.98 0.95
C LYS A 369 -0.57 26.61 2.04
N SER A 370 -1.12 25.82 2.96
CA SER A 370 -1.96 26.35 4.05
C SER A 370 -1.14 27.21 5.02
N THR A 371 0.06 26.77 5.41
CA THR A 371 0.97 27.56 6.25
C THR A 371 1.42 28.85 5.57
N GLN A 372 1.66 28.83 4.26
CA GLN A 372 1.97 30.05 3.50
C GLN A 372 0.78 31.00 3.39
N ALA A 373 -0.42 30.47 3.18
CA ALA A 373 -1.64 31.27 3.17
C ALA A 373 -1.86 31.96 4.52
N PHE A 374 -1.68 31.23 5.62
CA PHE A 374 -1.76 31.77 6.98
C PHE A 374 -0.71 32.86 7.24
N ASN A 375 0.57 32.60 6.93
CA ASN A 375 1.64 33.59 7.09
C ASN A 375 1.45 34.84 6.22
N ARG A 376 0.81 34.71 5.05
CA ARG A 376 0.46 35.86 4.19
C ARG A 376 -0.63 36.72 4.82
N VAL A 377 -1.65 36.10 5.43
CA VAL A 377 -2.71 36.82 6.17
C VAL A 377 -2.10 37.56 7.37
N GLU A 378 -1.21 36.91 8.12
CA GLU A 378 -0.59 37.52 9.30
C GLU A 378 0.34 38.69 8.95
N ARG A 379 1.13 38.60 7.88
CA ARG A 379 1.91 39.74 7.37
C ARG A 379 1.03 40.88 6.85
N SER A 380 -0.11 40.57 6.23
CA SER A 380 -1.06 41.60 5.81
C SER A 380 -1.61 42.36 7.00
N GLY A 381 -2.01 41.64 8.07
CA GLY A 381 -2.46 42.26 9.32
C GLY A 381 -1.38 43.08 10.02
N ALA A 382 -0.13 42.62 10.03
CA ALA A 382 0.99 43.37 10.61
C ALA A 382 1.35 44.64 9.81
N GLY A 383 1.27 44.57 8.48
CA GLY A 383 1.49 45.73 7.60
C GLY A 383 0.41 46.80 7.75
N GLU A 384 -0.83 46.39 7.95
CA GLU A 384 -1.96 47.30 8.18
C GLU A 384 -1.88 48.00 9.54
N LYS A 385 -1.48 47.27 10.60
CA LYS A 385 -1.17 47.88 11.91
C LYS A 385 -0.05 48.93 11.83
N ARG A 386 1.07 48.62 11.16
CA ARG A 386 2.17 49.58 10.98
C ARG A 386 1.74 50.83 10.21
N ARG A 387 0.94 50.68 9.14
CA ARG A 387 0.41 51.83 8.40
C ARG A 387 -0.54 52.69 9.24
N GLY A 388 -1.34 52.08 10.11
CA GLY A 388 -2.19 52.79 11.05
C GLY A 388 -1.38 53.61 12.06
N GLU A 389 -0.31 53.02 12.59
CA GLU A 389 0.59 53.66 13.57
C GLU A 389 1.40 54.81 12.96
N GLU A 390 1.89 54.64 11.72
CA GLU A 390 2.59 55.70 10.99
C GLU A 390 1.67 56.87 10.62
N ARG A 391 0.39 56.59 10.29
CA ARG A 391 -0.62 57.64 10.09
C ARG A 391 -0.93 58.43 11.35
N ARG A 392 -0.97 57.77 12.52
CA ARG A 392 -1.14 58.44 13.81
C ARG A 392 0.03 59.37 14.12
N ARG A 393 1.27 58.89 14.00
CA ARG A 393 2.48 59.71 14.21
C ARG A 393 2.53 60.93 13.29
N ARG A 394 2.21 60.77 12.00
CA ARG A 394 2.12 61.91 11.07
C ARG A 394 0.98 62.88 11.39
N GLY A 395 -0.07 62.41 12.05
CA GLY A 395 -1.14 63.26 12.57
C GLY A 395 -0.65 64.11 13.74
N GLU A 396 0.01 63.47 14.71
CA GLU A 396 0.62 64.13 15.89
C GLU A 396 1.66 65.18 15.47
N GLU A 397 2.60 64.85 14.56
CA GLU A 397 3.59 65.80 14.06
C GLU A 397 2.97 67.01 13.33
N ARG A 398 1.80 66.84 12.69
CA ARG A 398 1.08 67.94 12.02
C ARG A 398 0.37 68.83 13.02
N GLU A 399 -0.18 68.27 14.09
CA GLU A 399 -0.77 69.05 15.18
C GLU A 399 0.30 69.84 15.93
N GLU A 400 1.47 69.24 16.16
CA GLU A 400 2.60 69.90 16.82
C GLU A 400 3.11 71.09 16.01
N ARG A 401 3.32 70.95 14.69
CA ARG A 401 3.68 72.08 13.81
C ARG A 401 2.63 73.19 13.79
N ARG A 402 1.34 72.85 13.77
CA ARG A 402 0.26 73.84 13.88
C ARG A 402 0.20 74.51 15.25
N GLY A 403 0.73 73.85 16.28
CA GLY A 403 0.93 74.43 17.60
C GLY A 403 2.06 75.44 17.58
N GLU A 404 3.21 75.08 17.01
CA GLU A 404 4.39 75.95 16.87
C GLU A 404 4.09 77.20 16.02
N GLU A 405 3.43 77.04 14.86
CA GLU A 405 3.03 78.17 14.00
C GLU A 405 2.12 79.15 14.76
N ARG A 406 1.17 78.66 15.57
CA ARG A 406 0.30 79.52 16.40
C ARG A 406 1.03 80.24 17.52
N ILE A 407 2.09 79.64 18.07
CA ILE A 407 2.94 80.28 19.07
C ILE A 407 3.78 81.37 18.41
N GLU A 408 4.28 81.11 17.20
CA GLU A 408 5.08 82.08 16.45
C GLU A 408 4.25 83.28 15.97
N GLU A 409 3.02 83.06 15.51
CA GLU A 409 2.05 84.13 15.23
C GLU A 409 1.81 85.02 16.46
N ARG A 410 1.54 84.43 17.63
CA ARG A 410 1.36 85.20 18.88
C ARG A 410 2.59 86.02 19.25
N ARG A 411 3.80 85.46 19.09
CA ARG A 411 5.06 86.20 19.33
C ARG A 411 5.28 87.31 18.31
N GLY A 412 4.79 87.16 17.09
CA GLY A 412 4.81 88.20 16.06
C GLY A 412 3.86 89.35 16.39
N GLU A 413 2.65 89.03 16.85
CA GLU A 413 1.66 90.01 17.33
C GLU A 413 2.14 90.76 18.57
N GLU A 414 2.73 90.07 19.55
CA GLU A 414 3.32 90.73 20.74
C GLU A 414 4.42 91.72 20.36
N ARG A 415 5.33 91.35 19.44
CA ARG A 415 6.40 92.25 18.98
C ARG A 415 5.86 93.46 18.23
N ARG A 416 4.86 93.29 17.35
CA ARG A 416 4.20 94.43 16.70
C ARG A 416 3.56 95.37 17.72
N GLY A 417 2.91 94.81 18.75
CA GLY A 417 2.33 95.61 19.83
C GLY A 417 3.35 96.28 20.76
N GLU A 418 4.60 95.82 20.79
CA GLU A 418 5.72 96.50 21.46
C GLU A 418 6.32 97.61 20.59
N ASP A 419 6.48 97.36 19.29
CA ASP A 419 6.97 98.36 18.33
C ASP A 419 6.01 99.56 18.21
N GLU A 420 4.69 99.32 18.11
CA GLU A 420 3.67 100.38 18.11
C GLU A 420 3.72 101.22 19.40
N ARG A 421 3.89 100.58 20.56
CA ARG A 421 4.08 101.27 21.84
C ARG A 421 5.40 102.03 21.93
N GLY A 422 6.42 101.58 21.21
CA GLY A 422 7.70 102.27 21.08
C GLY A 422 7.60 103.53 20.21
N GLU A 423 6.86 103.46 19.11
CA GLU A 423 6.59 104.60 18.23
C GLU A 423 5.70 105.65 18.90
N GLU A 424 4.65 105.25 19.63
CA GLU A 424 3.84 106.17 20.44
C GLU A 424 4.70 106.93 21.46
N ARG A 425 5.59 106.23 22.18
CA ARG A 425 6.51 106.89 23.13
C ARG A 425 7.47 107.87 22.46
N ARG A 426 7.98 107.56 21.26
CA ARG A 426 8.81 108.49 20.49
C ARG A 426 8.03 109.71 20.03
N GLY A 427 6.77 109.52 19.62
CA GLY A 427 5.86 110.62 19.31
C GLY A 427 5.64 111.55 20.51
N GLU A 428 5.36 110.98 21.69
CA GLU A 428 5.22 111.76 22.93
C GLU A 428 6.52 112.46 23.37
N GLU A 429 7.69 111.86 23.10
CA GLU A 429 9.01 112.45 23.40
C GLU A 429 9.37 113.61 22.43
N GLU A 430 9.01 113.49 21.15
CA GLU A 430 9.16 114.56 20.16
C GLU A 430 8.17 115.71 20.40
N GLU A 431 6.95 115.42 20.84
CA GLU A 431 5.97 116.43 21.23
C GLU A 431 6.44 117.24 22.45
N ARG A 432 7.01 116.58 23.48
CA ARG A 432 7.67 117.28 24.61
C ARG A 432 8.89 118.10 24.20
N ARG A 433 9.68 117.64 23.23
CA ARG A 433 10.82 118.41 22.69
C ARG A 433 10.36 119.62 21.88
N GLY A 434 9.22 119.50 21.19
CA GLY A 434 8.57 120.62 20.50
C GLY A 434 8.06 121.68 21.46
N GLU A 435 7.52 121.26 22.61
CA GLU A 435 7.07 122.19 23.66
C GLU A 435 8.25 122.89 24.37
N GLU A 436 9.38 122.20 24.63
CA GLU A 436 10.58 122.83 25.21
C GLU A 436 11.24 123.87 24.27
N LEU A 437 11.11 123.73 22.94
CA LEU A 437 11.65 124.70 21.97
C LEU A 437 10.78 125.95 21.75
N SER A 438 9.57 125.98 22.32
CA SER A 438 8.61 127.07 22.18
C SER A 438 8.60 128.07 23.36
N LEU A 439 9.52 127.90 24.32
CA LEU A 439 9.74 128.76 25.49
C LEU A 439 11.09 129.52 25.49
N LEU A 440 11.75 129.61 24.34
CA LEU A 440 12.83 130.56 24.02
C LEU A 440 12.29 131.63 23.07
#